data_AF-A0A0K1W1C5-F1
#
_entry.id   AF-A0A0K1W1C5-F1
#
_cell.length_a   1.000
_cell.length_b   1.000
_cell.length_c   1.000
_cell.angle_alpha   90.00
_cell.angle_beta   90.00
_cell.angle_gamma   90.00
#
_symmetry.space_group_name_H-M   'P 1'
#
loop_
_entity.id
_entity.type
_entity.pdbx_description
1 polymer ?
#
loop_
_entity_poly.entity_id
_entity_poly.type
_entity_poly.pdbx_seq_one_letter_code
_entity_poly.pdbx_strand_id
1 'polypeptide(L)'
;MEVNKLYEILVKNLSNTFKSDILKVKSLENKILKDQLILMVDNMLSLEIDHKATFLDEKWSRVFGKALVNLLKEKIKFEKPDNKQVDEILADVTFFQTFCFNNYKIDRETLNLEHEISADLIKGLAVISEEAKSLHSEKIEVEPEVVDKEKEKPNTDSNSNNFQDNLNGNQFFNNNIKIHPFQDQRFYPYTSKPKYTKYLKFILAGFIGLFIVFYLITHVFITLNSTVVNNYDDFTNWGFNSSLTNVFKEKNFEYSKWTMATTVGVLPISGVLSIITIILLIFFGAYTIYILVQSPKFYKDKFHIQTLLPIFTIVFIFFVSYNLMGLFMFAFKGDDYIKTSIGSLLAKVEGKTSQNDINDWIKSNSTALNNMVSYLKSKLSYSQTKAIFWVYFVSTLFCIIQVIIILILNPRLDKEKMMKAKLEYENYINAAMQGKSYEMDSTLFEPEEEVKEFVDWLNNKKNKKNKDEKDNN
;
A
#
# COMPACT_ATOMS: atom_id res chain seq x y z
N MET A 1 -35.93 7.85 25.58
CA MET A 1 -37.12 8.50 24.98
C MET A 1 -38.17 7.43 24.77
N GLU A 2 -39.45 7.66 25.10
CA GLU A 2 -40.48 6.64 24.91
C GLU A 2 -40.73 6.44 23.41
N VAL A 3 -40.72 5.19 22.94
CA VAL A 3 -40.89 4.81 21.52
C VAL A 3 -42.14 5.47 20.90
N ASN A 4 -43.24 5.57 21.66
CA ASN A 4 -44.47 6.22 21.22
C ASN A 4 -44.32 7.73 20.99
N LYS A 5 -43.46 8.42 21.76
CA LYS A 5 -43.17 9.85 21.54
C LYS A 5 -42.37 10.07 20.25
N LEU A 6 -41.43 9.18 19.93
CA LEU A 6 -40.70 9.24 18.67
C LEU A 6 -41.62 8.97 17.47
N TYR A 7 -42.52 8.00 17.62
CA TYR A 7 -43.53 7.69 16.63
C TYR A 7 -44.51 8.86 16.41
N GLU A 8 -44.97 9.51 17.47
CA GLU A 8 -45.76 10.74 17.41
C GLU A 8 -45.03 11.87 16.67
N ILE A 9 -43.74 12.07 16.92
CA ILE A 9 -42.93 13.07 16.22
C ILE A 9 -42.86 12.76 14.71
N LEU A 10 -42.64 11.51 14.32
CA LEU A 10 -42.64 11.10 12.91
C LEU A 10 -43.98 11.41 12.23
N VAL A 11 -45.09 11.07 12.89
CA VAL A 11 -46.45 11.36 12.42
C VAL A 11 -46.68 12.86 12.26
N LYS A 12 -46.30 13.68 13.26
CA LYS A 12 -46.42 15.15 13.21
C LYS A 12 -45.59 15.75 12.08
N ASN A 13 -44.33 15.34 11.92
CA ASN A 13 -43.43 15.86 10.87
C ASN A 13 -43.94 15.51 9.47
N LEU A 14 -44.41 14.29 9.24
CA LEU A 14 -45.00 13.91 7.95
C LEU A 14 -46.30 14.67 7.69
N SER A 15 -47.21 14.74 8.66
CA SER A 15 -48.48 15.46 8.49
C SER A 15 -48.27 16.94 8.14
N ASN A 16 -47.35 17.61 8.85
CA ASN A 16 -47.00 19.01 8.55
C ASN A 16 -46.28 19.16 7.19
N THR A 17 -45.57 18.13 6.73
CA THR A 17 -45.00 18.11 5.37
C THR A 17 -46.10 18.05 4.31
N PHE A 18 -47.11 17.18 4.47
CA PHE A 18 -48.28 17.12 3.57
C PHE A 18 -49.15 18.39 3.64
N LYS A 19 -49.14 19.09 4.77
CA LYS A 19 -49.82 20.38 4.93
C LYS A 19 -49.12 21.54 4.21
N SER A 20 -47.80 21.47 4.05
CA SER A 20 -47.00 22.52 3.41
C SER A 20 -46.98 22.37 1.88
N ASP A 21 -47.55 23.33 1.16
CA ASP A 21 -47.54 23.35 -0.31
C ASP A 21 -46.12 23.45 -0.88
N ILE A 22 -45.21 24.15 -0.19
CA ILE A 22 -43.80 24.27 -0.58
C ILE A 22 -43.12 22.90 -0.54
N LEU A 23 -43.27 22.14 0.54
CA LEU A 23 -42.63 20.82 0.68
C LEU A 23 -43.25 19.79 -0.26
N LYS A 24 -44.56 19.84 -0.48
CA LYS A 24 -45.24 19.01 -1.49
C LYS A 24 -44.64 19.22 -2.87
N VAL A 25 -44.57 20.47 -3.34
CA VAL A 25 -44.00 20.77 -4.67
C VAL A 25 -42.52 20.42 -4.73
N LYS A 26 -41.73 20.77 -3.71
CA LYS A 26 -40.29 20.46 -3.69
C LYS A 26 -39.99 18.97 -3.55
N SER A 27 -40.91 18.16 -3.00
CA SER A 27 -40.74 16.70 -2.97
C SER A 27 -40.88 16.03 -4.34
N LEU A 28 -41.53 16.70 -5.31
CA LEU A 28 -41.56 16.25 -6.70
C LEU A 28 -40.26 16.57 -7.44
N GLU A 29 -39.62 17.68 -7.10
CA GLU A 29 -38.43 18.20 -7.79
C GLU A 29 -37.12 17.66 -7.18
N ASN A 30 -37.04 17.54 -5.85
CA ASN A 30 -35.83 17.19 -5.13
C ASN A 30 -35.82 15.72 -4.69
N LYS A 31 -35.01 14.91 -5.38
CA LYS A 31 -34.81 13.49 -5.09
C LYS A 31 -34.39 13.23 -3.63
N ILE A 32 -33.57 14.10 -3.04
CA ILE A 32 -33.10 13.94 -1.65
C ILE A 32 -34.27 14.11 -0.67
N LEU A 33 -35.14 15.11 -0.88
CA LEU A 33 -36.32 15.30 -0.04
C LEU A 33 -37.29 14.11 -0.16
N LYS A 34 -37.48 13.61 -1.39
CA LYS A 34 -38.29 12.41 -1.65
C LYS A 34 -37.77 11.19 -0.91
N ASP A 35 -36.47 10.91 -1.01
CA ASP A 35 -35.84 9.76 -0.34
C ASP A 35 -35.97 9.87 1.19
N GLN A 36 -35.87 11.07 1.76
CA GLN A 36 -36.07 11.30 3.19
C GLN A 36 -37.53 11.07 3.63
N LEU A 37 -38.52 11.45 2.82
CA LEU A 37 -39.93 11.18 3.12
C LEU A 37 -40.25 9.68 3.09
N ILE A 38 -39.65 8.94 2.16
CA ILE A 38 -39.74 7.47 2.10
C ILE A 38 -39.13 6.87 3.36
N LEU A 39 -37.92 7.30 3.74
CA LEU A 39 -37.21 6.85 4.93
C LEU A 39 -38.03 7.09 6.23
N MET A 40 -38.73 8.22 6.33
CA MET A 40 -39.62 8.49 7.48
C MET A 40 -40.79 7.50 7.56
N VAL A 41 -41.36 7.10 6.42
CA VAL A 41 -42.42 6.07 6.35
C VAL A 41 -41.88 4.69 6.72
N ASP A 42 -40.70 4.34 6.24
CA ASP A 42 -40.02 3.08 6.57
C ASP A 42 -39.63 3.01 8.06
N ASN A 43 -39.17 4.13 8.64
CA ASN A 43 -38.90 4.24 10.07
C ASN A 43 -40.18 4.07 10.91
N MET A 44 -41.32 4.65 10.51
CA MET A 44 -42.61 4.39 11.16
C MET A 44 -43.01 2.90 11.07
N LEU A 45 -42.83 2.29 9.90
CA LEU A 45 -43.11 0.87 9.70
C LEU A 45 -42.26 -0.02 10.63
N SER A 46 -40.99 0.31 10.83
CA SER A 46 -40.12 -0.38 11.79
C SER A 46 -40.66 -0.28 13.22
N LEU A 47 -41.02 0.93 13.67
CA LEU A 47 -41.53 1.16 15.03
C LEU A 47 -42.86 0.43 15.29
N GLU A 48 -43.74 0.33 14.28
CA GLU A 48 -45.02 -0.39 14.37
C GLU A 48 -44.85 -1.92 14.45
N ILE A 49 -43.82 -2.46 13.81
CA ILE A 49 -43.56 -3.91 13.75
C ILE A 49 -42.74 -4.36 14.96
N ASP A 50 -41.63 -3.67 15.26
CA ASP A 50 -40.66 -4.09 16.27
C ASP A 50 -41.05 -3.68 17.69
N HIS A 51 -41.68 -2.52 17.83
CA HIS A 51 -41.97 -1.93 19.13
C HIS A 51 -43.48 -1.76 19.40
N LYS A 52 -44.34 -2.22 18.49
CA LYS A 52 -45.81 -2.09 18.56
C LYS A 52 -46.27 -0.65 18.81
N ALA A 53 -45.54 0.33 18.29
CA ALA A 53 -45.87 1.73 18.48
C ALA A 53 -47.18 2.08 17.78
N THR A 54 -48.00 2.91 18.42
CA THR A 54 -49.25 3.46 17.89
C THR A 54 -49.37 4.93 18.28
N PHE A 55 -50.15 5.68 17.51
CA PHE A 55 -50.52 7.06 17.84
C PHE A 55 -52.03 7.19 17.66
N LEU A 56 -52.73 7.68 18.69
CA LEU A 56 -54.20 7.68 18.75
C LEU A 56 -54.80 6.28 18.49
N ASP A 57 -54.16 5.23 19.01
CA ASP A 57 -54.51 3.81 18.80
C ASP A 57 -54.53 3.33 17.34
N GLU A 58 -53.97 4.12 16.42
CA GLU A 58 -53.89 3.80 15.00
C GLU A 58 -52.44 3.61 14.51
N LYS A 59 -52.30 2.85 13.41
CA LYS A 59 -51.05 2.65 12.66
C LYS A 59 -51.06 3.52 11.41
N TRP A 60 -50.13 4.47 11.35
CA TRP A 60 -50.08 5.52 10.35
C TRP A 60 -49.16 5.24 9.16
N SER A 61 -48.23 4.27 9.25
CA SER A 61 -47.29 3.93 8.16
C SER A 61 -48.00 3.67 6.83
N ARG A 62 -49.08 2.89 6.87
CA ARG A 62 -49.90 2.55 5.69
C ARG A 62 -50.68 3.75 5.15
N VAL A 63 -51.11 4.67 6.01
CA VAL A 63 -51.86 5.87 5.63
C VAL A 63 -50.91 6.84 4.91
N PHE A 64 -49.76 7.12 5.49
CA PHE A 64 -48.74 7.99 4.89
C PHE A 64 -48.08 7.38 3.65
N GLY A 65 -47.84 6.06 3.62
CA GLY A 65 -47.31 5.40 2.42
C GLY A 65 -48.23 5.52 1.21
N LYS A 66 -49.55 5.37 1.42
CA LYS A 66 -50.56 5.62 0.37
C LYS A 66 -50.62 7.09 -0.04
N ALA A 67 -50.57 8.01 0.92
CA ALA A 67 -50.56 9.44 0.66
C ALA A 67 -49.33 9.86 -0.16
N LEU A 68 -48.15 9.31 0.15
CA LEU A 68 -46.90 9.59 -0.53
C LEU A 68 -46.89 9.05 -1.98
N VAL A 69 -47.40 7.84 -2.19
CA VAL A 69 -47.60 7.28 -3.54
C VAL A 69 -48.56 8.13 -4.36
N ASN A 70 -49.66 8.62 -3.75
CA ASN A 70 -50.62 9.49 -4.43
C ASN A 70 -50.02 10.87 -4.76
N LEU A 71 -49.23 11.44 -3.85
CA LEU A 71 -48.56 12.72 -4.03
C LEU A 71 -47.54 12.66 -5.18
N LEU A 72 -46.69 11.63 -5.18
CA LEU A 72 -45.58 11.48 -6.12
C LEU A 72 -46.00 10.83 -7.45
N LYS A 73 -47.16 10.18 -7.52
CA LYS A 73 -47.67 9.41 -8.68
C LYS A 73 -46.69 8.35 -9.19
N GLU A 74 -45.84 7.82 -8.31
CA GLU A 74 -44.84 6.81 -8.62
C GLU A 74 -45.02 5.54 -7.78
N LYS A 75 -44.61 4.39 -8.31
CA LYS A 75 -44.64 3.12 -7.57
C LYS A 75 -43.43 3.05 -6.64
N ILE A 76 -43.69 3.26 -5.35
CA ILE A 76 -42.66 3.21 -4.29
C ILE A 76 -42.79 1.90 -3.53
N LYS A 77 -41.65 1.23 -3.30
CA LYS A 77 -41.57 0.05 -2.42
C LYS A 77 -41.10 0.52 -1.05
N PHE A 78 -41.96 0.36 -0.05
CA PHE A 78 -41.61 0.61 1.35
C PHE A 78 -41.03 -0.67 1.95
N GLU A 79 -39.89 -0.55 2.61
CA GLU A 79 -39.17 -1.68 3.19
C GLU A 79 -38.91 -1.40 4.66
N LYS A 80 -39.15 -2.40 5.51
CA LYS A 80 -38.77 -2.31 6.90
C LYS A 80 -37.23 -2.33 6.97
N PRO A 81 -36.57 -1.31 7.55
CA PRO A 81 -35.13 -1.34 7.72
C PRO A 81 -34.74 -2.43 8.74
N ASP A 82 -33.72 -3.22 8.41
CA ASP A 82 -33.27 -4.33 9.26
C ASP A 82 -32.54 -3.82 10.51
N ASN A 83 -32.99 -4.24 11.70
CA ASN A 83 -32.33 -4.04 13.00
C ASN A 83 -31.98 -2.60 13.40
N LYS A 84 -32.72 -1.61 12.90
CA LYS A 84 -32.46 -0.19 13.19
C LYS A 84 -32.80 0.18 14.62
N GLN A 85 -31.87 0.81 15.34
CA GLN A 85 -32.09 1.19 16.74
C GLN A 85 -32.96 2.46 16.87
N VAL A 86 -33.61 2.65 18.02
CA VAL A 86 -34.47 3.81 18.28
C VAL A 86 -33.69 5.14 18.18
N ASP A 87 -32.44 5.16 18.62
CA ASP A 87 -31.57 6.34 18.56
C ASP A 87 -31.18 6.71 17.11
N GLU A 88 -31.05 5.70 16.25
CA GLU A 88 -30.79 5.86 14.82
C GLU A 88 -32.01 6.47 14.09
N ILE A 89 -33.22 6.07 14.48
CA ILE A 89 -34.46 6.66 13.96
C ILE A 89 -34.61 8.12 14.41
N LEU A 90 -34.22 8.45 15.65
CA LEU A 90 -34.22 9.84 16.14
C LEU A 90 -33.21 10.72 15.38
N ALA A 91 -32.05 10.18 15.03
CA ALA A 91 -31.06 10.89 14.22
C ALA A 91 -31.62 11.24 12.83
N ASP A 92 -32.34 10.32 12.18
CA ASP A 92 -32.98 10.58 10.88
C ASP A 92 -34.03 11.70 10.94
N VAL A 93 -34.87 11.69 11.99
CA VAL A 93 -35.87 12.75 12.21
C VAL A 93 -35.20 14.11 12.37
N THR A 94 -34.12 14.16 13.16
CA THR A 94 -33.36 15.39 13.39
C THR A 94 -32.69 15.86 12.10
N PHE A 95 -32.18 14.93 11.28
CA PHE A 95 -31.62 15.22 9.98
C PHE A 95 -32.67 15.81 9.04
N PHE A 96 -33.85 15.17 8.91
CA PHE A 96 -34.94 15.67 8.09
C PHE A 96 -35.35 17.10 8.45
N GLN A 97 -35.54 17.37 9.75
CA GLN A 97 -35.88 18.72 10.24
C GLN A 97 -34.78 19.74 9.91
N THR A 98 -33.52 19.36 10.04
CA THR A 98 -32.37 20.22 9.73
C THR A 98 -32.24 20.47 8.23
N PHE A 99 -32.52 19.46 7.41
CA PHE A 99 -32.53 19.56 5.96
C PHE A 99 -33.62 20.54 5.49
N CYS A 100 -34.83 20.42 6.03
CA CYS A 100 -35.95 21.33 5.73
C CYS A 100 -35.66 22.77 6.15
N PHE A 101 -35.05 22.98 7.31
CA PHE A 101 -34.64 24.31 7.77
C PHE A 101 -33.56 24.93 6.86
N ASN A 102 -32.48 24.19 6.57
CA ASN A 102 -31.35 24.71 5.83
C ASN A 102 -31.67 24.99 4.35
N ASN A 103 -32.48 24.14 3.71
CA ASN A 103 -32.74 24.24 2.26
C ASN A 103 -34.02 25.01 1.94
N TYR A 104 -35.04 24.97 2.81
CA TYR A 104 -36.34 25.56 2.53
C TYR A 104 -36.77 26.62 3.56
N LYS A 105 -35.91 26.92 4.56
CA LYS A 105 -36.18 27.90 5.63
C LYS A 105 -37.46 27.61 6.42
N ILE A 106 -37.78 26.33 6.60
CA ILE A 106 -38.93 25.88 7.39
C ILE A 106 -38.44 25.58 8.81
N ASP A 107 -38.97 26.31 9.78
CA ASP A 107 -38.59 26.15 11.18
C ASP A 107 -38.95 24.77 11.72
N ARG A 108 -38.10 24.25 12.61
CA ARG A 108 -38.35 22.96 13.29
C ARG A 108 -39.66 22.98 14.09
N GLU A 109 -40.04 24.14 14.60
CA GLU A 109 -41.31 24.34 15.31
C GLU A 109 -42.50 24.12 14.38
N THR A 110 -42.44 24.62 13.14
CA THR A 110 -43.49 24.45 12.12
C THR A 110 -43.73 22.98 11.78
N LEU A 111 -42.66 22.17 11.74
CA LEU A 111 -42.76 20.74 11.47
C LEU A 111 -43.28 19.92 12.66
N ASN A 112 -43.16 20.43 13.88
CA ASN A 112 -43.65 19.78 15.11
C ASN A 112 -44.97 20.36 15.64
N LEU A 113 -45.60 21.29 14.91
CA LEU A 113 -46.88 21.91 15.30
C LEU A 113 -47.97 20.86 15.51
N GLU A 114 -48.66 20.97 16.65
CA GLU A 114 -49.81 20.14 16.98
C GLU A 114 -51.03 20.57 16.13
N HIS A 115 -51.68 19.59 15.53
CA HIS A 115 -52.94 19.77 14.81
C HIS A 115 -53.73 18.46 14.83
N GLU A 116 -55.02 18.53 14.54
CA GLU A 116 -55.85 17.35 14.40
C GLU A 116 -55.38 16.53 13.19
N ILE A 117 -54.96 15.29 13.45
CA ILE A 117 -54.49 14.35 12.44
C ILE A 117 -55.56 13.28 12.28
N SER A 118 -56.19 13.22 11.10
CA SER A 118 -57.14 12.18 10.74
C SER A 118 -56.75 11.54 9.40
N ALA A 119 -57.08 10.26 9.22
CA ALA A 119 -56.73 9.54 8.00
C ALA A 119 -57.35 10.15 6.73
N ASP A 120 -58.51 10.78 6.84
CA ASP A 120 -59.17 11.45 5.72
C ASP A 120 -58.57 12.83 5.41
N LEU A 121 -58.08 13.53 6.44
CA LEU A 121 -57.34 14.78 6.27
C LEU A 121 -56.00 14.54 5.55
N ILE A 122 -55.25 13.51 5.92
CA ILE A 122 -53.97 13.16 5.24
C ILE A 122 -54.21 12.79 3.77
N LYS A 123 -55.26 12.02 3.47
CA LYS A 123 -55.63 11.69 2.08
C LYS A 123 -55.98 12.95 1.28
N GLY A 124 -56.70 13.89 1.89
CA GLY A 124 -57.04 15.18 1.26
C GLY A 124 -55.81 16.06 1.03
N LEU A 125 -54.88 16.10 1.98
CA LEU A 125 -53.63 16.87 1.90
C LEU A 125 -52.64 16.32 0.85
N ALA A 126 -52.75 15.05 0.47
CA ALA A 126 -51.94 14.44 -0.58
C ALA A 126 -52.25 14.95 -2.00
N VAL A 127 -53.29 15.79 -2.15
CA VAL A 127 -53.62 16.46 -3.42
C VAL A 127 -52.94 17.82 -3.47
N ILE A 128 -52.19 18.08 -4.54
CA ILE A 128 -51.58 19.39 -4.82
C ILE A 128 -52.55 20.18 -5.71
N SER A 129 -52.97 21.37 -5.28
CA SER A 129 -53.75 22.29 -6.12
C SER A 129 -52.90 22.79 -7.29
N GLU A 130 -53.52 23.03 -8.45
CA GLU A 130 -52.78 23.56 -9.62
C GLU A 130 -52.17 24.94 -9.35
N GLU A 131 -52.80 25.74 -8.49
CA GLU A 131 -52.31 27.03 -8.02
C GLU A 131 -50.96 26.90 -7.28
N ALA A 132 -50.84 25.94 -6.36
CA ALA A 132 -49.60 25.69 -5.60
C ALA A 132 -48.44 25.23 -6.50
N LYS A 133 -48.72 24.45 -7.55
CA LYS A 133 -47.71 24.08 -8.55
C LYS A 133 -47.21 25.30 -9.32
N SER A 134 -48.11 26.20 -9.71
CA SER A 134 -47.74 27.40 -10.47
C SER A 134 -46.94 28.43 -9.66
N LEU A 135 -47.15 28.50 -8.34
CA LEU A 135 -46.49 29.44 -7.42
C LEU A 135 -45.11 28.96 -6.93
N HIS A 136 -44.88 27.65 -6.87
CA HIS A 136 -43.70 27.06 -6.23
C HIS A 136 -42.88 26.13 -7.12
N SER A 137 -43.34 25.83 -8.34
CA SER A 137 -42.58 25.05 -9.31
C SER A 137 -41.75 25.95 -10.22
N GLU A 138 -40.48 25.61 -10.39
CA GLU A 138 -39.71 26.09 -11.54
C GLU A 138 -40.10 25.23 -12.74
N LYS A 139 -40.76 25.83 -13.75
CA LYS A 139 -41.34 25.16 -14.94
C LYS A 139 -40.47 24.02 -15.48
N ILE A 140 -41.01 22.80 -15.51
CA ILE A 140 -40.52 21.73 -16.39
C ILE A 140 -41.72 20.97 -16.99
N GLU A 141 -41.78 20.93 -18.32
CA GLU A 141 -42.55 19.95 -19.10
C GLU A 141 -41.90 18.58 -18.91
N VAL A 142 -42.64 17.62 -18.37
CA VAL A 142 -42.23 16.21 -18.35
C VAL A 142 -43.01 15.50 -19.44
N GLU A 143 -42.34 15.14 -20.54
CA GLU A 143 -42.87 14.21 -21.52
C GLU A 143 -43.01 12.81 -20.89
N PRO A 144 -44.16 12.12 -21.06
CA PRO A 144 -44.33 10.77 -20.56
C PRO A 144 -43.59 9.77 -21.46
N GLU A 145 -42.55 9.13 -20.94
CA GLU A 145 -41.91 7.98 -21.58
C GLU A 145 -42.84 6.75 -21.51
N VAL A 146 -43.23 6.24 -22.68
CA VAL A 146 -44.08 5.04 -22.82
C VAL A 146 -43.21 3.80 -22.57
N VAL A 147 -43.52 3.06 -21.51
CA VAL A 147 -42.84 1.81 -21.16
C VAL A 147 -43.39 0.65 -21.97
N ASP A 148 -42.56 0.08 -22.85
CA ASP A 148 -42.79 -1.19 -23.55
C ASP A 148 -42.79 -2.37 -22.57
N LYS A 149 -43.85 -3.17 -22.56
CA LYS A 149 -44.12 -4.23 -21.57
C LYS A 149 -43.42 -5.58 -21.82
N GLU A 150 -42.44 -5.68 -22.72
CA GLU A 150 -41.95 -7.01 -23.17
C GLU A 150 -40.45 -7.31 -23.00
N LYS A 151 -39.67 -6.46 -22.32
CA LYS A 151 -38.26 -6.78 -22.06
C LYS A 151 -37.85 -6.54 -20.62
N GLU A 152 -38.20 -7.48 -19.75
CA GLU A 152 -37.44 -7.72 -18.52
C GLU A 152 -37.68 -9.17 -18.04
N LYS A 153 -36.68 -10.04 -18.22
CA LYS A 153 -36.59 -11.31 -17.49
C LYS A 153 -35.68 -11.08 -16.28
N PRO A 154 -36.02 -11.62 -15.09
CA PRO A 154 -35.19 -11.50 -13.91
C PRO A 154 -33.91 -12.33 -14.09
N ASN A 155 -32.76 -11.73 -13.79
CA ASN A 155 -31.47 -12.39 -13.79
C ASN A 155 -31.34 -13.24 -12.51
N THR A 156 -31.71 -14.52 -12.60
CA THR A 156 -31.42 -15.54 -11.60
C THR A 156 -30.09 -16.20 -11.95
N ASP A 157 -28.97 -15.62 -11.53
CA ASP A 157 -27.73 -16.35 -11.37
C ASP A 157 -26.99 -15.84 -10.13
N SER A 158 -27.19 -16.58 -9.05
CA SER A 158 -26.41 -16.53 -7.83
C SER A 158 -25.00 -17.07 -8.12
N ASN A 159 -24.01 -16.19 -8.18
CA ASN A 159 -22.61 -16.59 -8.04
C ASN A 159 -21.97 -15.82 -6.89
N SER A 160 -22.04 -16.46 -5.72
CA SER A 160 -21.38 -16.10 -4.49
C SER A 160 -19.87 -16.31 -4.62
N ASN A 161 -19.10 -15.22 -4.65
CA ASN A 161 -17.71 -15.18 -4.18
C ASN A 161 -17.24 -13.73 -4.16
N ASN A 162 -17.51 -13.02 -3.05
CA ASN A 162 -16.74 -11.86 -2.54
C ASN A 162 -17.30 -11.42 -1.17
N PHE A 163 -17.47 -12.38 -0.26
CA PHE A 163 -17.99 -12.14 1.09
C PHE A 163 -16.84 -12.09 2.11
N GLN A 164 -15.92 -11.12 1.94
CA GLN A 164 -14.84 -10.92 2.90
C GLN A 164 -14.35 -9.46 3.03
N ASP A 165 -15.27 -8.49 2.98
CA ASP A 165 -14.95 -7.08 3.30
C ASP A 165 -16.01 -6.35 4.18
N ASN A 166 -17.05 -7.03 4.67
CA ASN A 166 -18.11 -6.39 5.47
C ASN A 166 -18.02 -6.70 6.97
N LEU A 167 -16.88 -6.35 7.59
CA LEU A 167 -16.72 -6.30 9.04
C LEU A 167 -16.07 -4.98 9.45
N ASN A 168 -16.82 -3.88 9.27
CA ASN A 168 -16.71 -2.69 10.09
C ASN A 168 -18.06 -1.95 10.06
N GLY A 169 -18.66 -1.82 11.25
CA GLY A 169 -19.96 -1.21 11.46
C GLY A 169 -19.97 0.25 11.05
N ASN A 170 -20.76 0.56 10.02
CA ASN A 170 -21.39 1.85 9.78
C ASN A 170 -22.28 1.72 8.52
N GLN A 171 -23.46 1.12 8.68
CA GLN A 171 -24.47 1.08 7.62
C GLN A 171 -25.12 2.45 7.34
N PHE A 172 -24.76 3.50 8.09
CA PHE A 172 -25.24 4.88 7.90
C PHE A 172 -24.63 5.65 6.70
N PHE A 173 -23.58 5.13 6.06
CA PHE A 173 -22.82 5.86 5.02
C PHE A 173 -22.94 5.29 3.61
N ASN A 174 -23.85 4.34 3.39
CA ASN A 174 -23.68 3.34 2.35
C ASN A 174 -24.22 3.72 0.96
N ASN A 175 -24.11 4.98 0.50
CA ASN A 175 -24.20 5.22 -0.96
C ASN A 175 -23.66 6.55 -1.51
N ASN A 176 -23.31 7.55 -0.69
CA ASN A 176 -22.94 8.87 -1.23
C ASN A 176 -21.67 9.52 -0.65
N ILE A 177 -20.90 8.83 0.19
CA ILE A 177 -19.61 9.37 0.66
C ILE A 177 -18.51 9.02 -0.32
N LYS A 178 -17.91 10.05 -0.92
CA LYS A 178 -16.71 9.91 -1.74
C LYS A 178 -15.61 9.21 -0.94
N ILE A 179 -14.87 8.31 -1.60
CA ILE A 179 -13.73 7.59 -1.03
C ILE A 179 -12.69 8.60 -0.53
N HIS A 180 -12.00 8.30 0.57
CA HIS A 180 -10.93 9.15 1.10
C HIS A 180 -9.87 9.41 0.00
N PRO A 181 -9.41 10.66 -0.19
CA PRO A 181 -8.41 11.00 -1.21
C PRO A 181 -7.18 10.08 -1.29
N PHE A 182 -6.60 9.63 -0.18
CA PHE A 182 -5.42 8.75 -0.19
C PHE A 182 -5.67 7.33 -0.75
N GLN A 183 -6.94 6.91 -0.84
CA GLN A 183 -7.37 5.64 -1.42
C GLN A 183 -7.78 5.80 -2.90
N ASP A 184 -8.09 7.02 -3.35
CA ASP A 184 -8.41 7.30 -4.75
C ASP A 184 -7.14 7.24 -5.62
N GLN A 185 -7.23 6.52 -6.75
CA GLN A 185 -6.11 6.41 -7.70
C GLN A 185 -5.76 7.73 -8.38
N ARG A 186 -6.71 8.68 -8.44
CA ARG A 186 -6.50 10.01 -8.99
C ARG A 186 -5.71 10.91 -8.05
N PHE A 187 -5.54 10.55 -6.78
CA PHE A 187 -4.76 11.37 -5.88
C PHE A 187 -3.26 11.07 -5.99
N TYR A 188 -2.49 12.07 -6.44
CA TYR A 188 -1.04 12.00 -6.53
C TYR A 188 -0.39 12.86 -5.43
N PRO A 189 0.20 12.26 -4.36
CA PRO A 189 0.69 12.98 -3.18
C PRO A 189 2.11 13.55 -3.32
N TYR A 190 2.70 13.55 -4.53
CA TYR A 190 4.09 13.95 -4.72
C TYR A 190 4.22 15.23 -5.56
N THR A 191 5.31 15.95 -5.34
CA THR A 191 5.55 17.27 -5.96
C THR A 191 5.90 17.20 -7.45
N SER A 192 6.34 16.04 -7.96
CA SER A 192 6.80 15.91 -9.35
C SER A 192 6.53 14.52 -9.93
N LYS A 193 6.37 14.44 -11.25
CA LYS A 193 6.16 13.19 -12.01
C LYS A 193 7.36 12.88 -12.94
N PRO A 194 8.44 12.26 -12.43
CA PRO A 194 9.59 11.92 -13.26
C PRO A 194 9.23 10.94 -14.39
N LYS A 195 9.40 11.36 -15.65
CA LYS A 195 8.96 10.61 -16.85
C LYS A 195 9.64 9.25 -17.02
N TYR A 196 10.90 9.12 -16.59
CA TYR A 196 11.74 7.95 -16.88
C TYR A 196 11.91 6.98 -15.71
N THR A 197 11.10 7.10 -14.65
CA THR A 197 11.21 6.24 -13.45
C THR A 197 11.17 4.75 -13.77
N LYS A 198 10.34 4.33 -14.74
CA LYS A 198 10.28 2.94 -15.20
C LYS A 198 11.65 2.44 -15.68
N TYR A 199 12.32 3.20 -16.54
CA TYR A 199 13.62 2.81 -17.08
C TYR A 199 14.71 2.83 -16.01
N LEU A 200 14.68 3.82 -15.11
CA LEU A 200 15.60 3.87 -13.97
C LEU A 200 15.47 2.64 -13.07
N LYS A 201 14.24 2.17 -12.80
CA LYS A 201 13.99 0.92 -12.06
C LYS A 201 14.62 -0.30 -12.75
N PHE A 202 14.44 -0.44 -14.06
CA PHE A 202 15.02 -1.56 -14.82
C PHE A 202 16.56 -1.50 -14.86
N ILE A 203 17.13 -0.32 -15.07
CA ILE A 203 18.57 -0.11 -15.07
C ILE A 203 19.16 -0.49 -13.69
N LEU A 204 18.55 -0.01 -12.61
CA LEU A 204 18.98 -0.36 -11.25
C LEU A 204 18.86 -1.87 -11.00
N ALA A 205 17.74 -2.49 -11.38
CA ALA A 205 17.56 -3.94 -11.24
C ALA A 205 18.65 -4.73 -11.99
N GLY A 206 19.01 -4.28 -13.20
CA GLY A 206 20.12 -4.85 -13.97
C GLY A 206 21.47 -4.74 -13.26
N PHE A 207 21.80 -3.55 -12.71
CA PHE A 207 23.04 -3.36 -11.96
C PHE A 207 23.10 -4.15 -10.65
N ILE A 208 21.99 -4.29 -9.93
CA ILE A 208 21.91 -5.17 -8.75
C ILE A 208 22.16 -6.62 -9.15
N GLY A 209 21.57 -7.08 -10.26
CA GLY A 209 21.82 -8.42 -10.80
C GLY A 209 23.30 -8.64 -11.13
N LEU A 210 23.93 -7.70 -11.84
CA LEU A 210 25.36 -7.74 -12.15
C LEU A 210 26.23 -7.73 -10.89
N PHE A 211 25.90 -6.90 -9.89
CA PHE A 211 26.59 -6.86 -8.61
C PHE A 211 26.58 -8.23 -7.91
N ILE A 212 25.43 -8.90 -7.85
CA ILE A 212 25.30 -10.23 -7.24
C ILE A 212 26.12 -11.26 -8.01
N VAL A 213 26.02 -11.27 -9.34
CA VAL A 213 26.76 -12.22 -10.19
C VAL A 213 28.27 -12.03 -10.02
N PHE A 214 28.78 -10.80 -10.09
CA PHE A 214 30.21 -10.54 -9.91
C PHE A 214 30.69 -10.80 -8.49
N TYR A 215 29.87 -10.55 -7.47
CA TYR A 215 30.19 -10.95 -6.11
C TYR A 215 30.38 -12.47 -6.02
N LEU A 216 29.42 -13.24 -6.55
CA LEU A 216 29.48 -14.70 -6.52
C LEU A 216 30.69 -15.24 -7.29
N ILE A 217 30.94 -14.73 -8.50
CA ILE A 217 32.11 -15.11 -9.29
C ILE A 217 33.40 -14.82 -8.51
N THR A 218 33.52 -13.63 -7.91
CA THR A 218 34.70 -13.25 -7.12
C THR A 218 34.88 -14.19 -5.93
N HIS A 219 33.81 -14.44 -5.17
CA HIS A 219 33.86 -15.24 -3.96
C HIS A 219 34.13 -16.73 -4.22
N VAL A 220 33.53 -17.28 -5.28
CA VAL A 220 33.78 -18.66 -5.74
C VAL A 220 35.23 -18.78 -6.23
N PHE A 221 35.69 -17.84 -7.06
CA PHE A 221 37.04 -17.85 -7.60
C PHE A 221 38.11 -17.87 -6.50
N ILE A 222 38.01 -16.99 -5.49
CA ILE A 222 39.01 -16.95 -4.41
C ILE A 222 38.96 -18.16 -3.47
N THR A 223 37.82 -18.85 -3.39
CA THR A 223 37.68 -20.04 -2.56
C THR A 223 38.20 -21.29 -3.27
N LEU A 224 37.97 -21.39 -4.59
CA LEU A 224 38.42 -22.53 -5.39
C LEU A 224 39.89 -22.41 -5.80
N ASN A 225 40.41 -21.19 -6.00
CA ASN A 225 41.82 -20.94 -6.25
C ASN A 225 42.64 -21.32 -5.01
N SER A 226 43.27 -22.48 -5.05
CA SER A 226 43.94 -23.07 -3.89
C SER A 226 45.16 -23.87 -4.30
N THR A 227 46.10 -24.00 -3.36
CA THR A 227 47.25 -24.88 -3.45
C THR A 227 47.30 -25.77 -2.22
N VAL A 228 47.90 -26.96 -2.34
CA VAL A 228 48.21 -27.79 -1.19
C VAL A 228 49.55 -27.32 -0.61
N VAL A 229 49.60 -27.16 0.70
CA VAL A 229 50.81 -26.86 1.48
C VAL A 229 51.08 -28.04 2.40
N ASN A 230 52.31 -28.58 2.36
CA ASN A 230 52.79 -29.51 3.35
C ASN A 230 53.21 -28.71 4.58
N ASN A 231 52.41 -28.80 5.64
CA ASN A 231 52.52 -27.87 6.77
C ASN A 231 53.84 -28.00 7.54
N TYR A 232 54.50 -29.15 7.49
CA TYR A 232 55.78 -29.34 8.18
C TYR A 232 56.96 -28.98 7.27
N ASP A 233 57.02 -29.59 6.09
CA ASP A 233 58.17 -29.43 5.19
C ASP A 233 58.20 -28.02 4.57
N ASP A 234 57.07 -27.51 4.08
CA ASP A 234 57.04 -26.21 3.42
C ASP A 234 57.32 -25.06 4.41
N PHE A 235 56.74 -25.11 5.61
CA PHE A 235 56.98 -24.09 6.63
C PHE A 235 58.42 -24.09 7.13
N THR A 236 59.03 -25.28 7.28
CA THR A 236 60.45 -25.40 7.62
C THR A 236 61.32 -24.84 6.49
N ASN A 237 61.00 -25.18 5.23
CA ASN A 237 61.72 -24.70 4.05
C ASN A 237 61.59 -23.18 3.86
N TRP A 238 60.46 -22.58 4.25
CA TRP A 238 60.29 -21.13 4.22
C TRP A 238 61.06 -20.42 5.34
N GLY A 239 61.45 -21.13 6.40
CA GLY A 239 62.26 -20.61 7.51
C GLY A 239 61.44 -20.19 8.74
N PHE A 240 60.24 -20.75 8.93
CA PHE A 240 59.48 -20.53 10.17
C PHE A 240 60.15 -21.23 11.36
N ASN A 241 59.95 -20.67 12.56
CA ASN A 241 60.53 -21.22 13.79
C ASN A 241 59.98 -22.62 14.12
N SER A 242 60.72 -23.37 14.95
CA SER A 242 60.30 -24.71 15.40
C SER A 242 59.02 -24.68 16.23
N SER A 243 58.70 -23.56 16.88
CA SER A 243 57.46 -23.38 17.64
C SER A 243 56.22 -23.53 16.76
N LEU A 244 56.16 -22.84 15.62
CA LEU A 244 55.04 -22.93 14.69
C LEU A 244 54.94 -24.31 14.04
N THR A 245 56.06 -24.89 13.59
CA THR A 245 56.06 -26.20 12.93
C THR A 245 55.70 -27.33 13.90
N ASN A 246 56.06 -27.21 15.19
CA ASN A 246 55.64 -28.14 16.23
C ASN A 246 54.12 -28.10 16.46
N VAL A 247 53.47 -26.93 16.42
CA VAL A 247 52.00 -26.84 16.55
C VAL A 247 51.28 -27.65 15.47
N PHE A 248 51.77 -27.64 14.23
CA PHE A 248 51.20 -28.43 13.13
C PHE A 248 51.49 -29.92 13.27
N LYS A 249 52.69 -30.27 13.76
CA LYS A 249 53.10 -31.65 14.03
C LYS A 249 52.31 -32.30 15.16
N GLU A 250 52.13 -31.59 16.28
CA GLU A 250 51.35 -32.06 17.43
C GLU A 250 49.87 -32.27 17.11
N LYS A 251 49.33 -31.48 16.17
CA LYS A 251 47.93 -31.58 15.73
C LYS A 251 47.71 -32.53 14.55
N ASN A 252 48.74 -33.26 14.10
CA ASN A 252 48.70 -34.18 12.95
C ASN A 252 48.13 -33.54 11.67
N PHE A 253 48.38 -32.24 11.45
CA PHE A 253 47.98 -31.55 10.23
C PHE A 253 49.11 -31.66 9.20
N GLU A 254 49.20 -32.76 8.46
CA GLU A 254 50.25 -32.96 7.45
C GLU A 254 50.09 -32.02 6.24
N TYR A 255 48.85 -31.85 5.77
CA TYR A 255 48.53 -31.04 4.61
C TYR A 255 47.44 -30.02 4.93
N SER A 256 47.57 -28.81 4.39
CA SER A 256 46.50 -27.82 4.37
C SER A 256 46.18 -27.37 2.95
N LYS A 257 44.87 -27.23 2.67
CA LYS A 257 44.40 -26.59 1.45
C LYS A 257 44.44 -25.07 1.67
N TRP A 258 45.47 -24.43 1.14
CA TRP A 258 45.64 -22.98 1.25
C TRP A 258 44.90 -22.28 0.11
N THR A 259 43.88 -21.49 0.44
CA THR A 259 43.04 -20.79 -0.55
C THR A 259 43.47 -19.34 -0.73
N MET A 260 43.12 -18.74 -1.87
CA MET A 260 43.27 -17.29 -2.06
C MET A 260 42.43 -16.51 -1.04
N ALA A 261 41.24 -17.01 -0.67
CA ALA A 261 40.43 -16.43 0.40
C ALA A 261 41.20 -16.33 1.72
N THR A 262 41.88 -17.40 2.15
CA THR A 262 42.75 -17.40 3.34
C THR A 262 43.87 -16.36 3.22
N THR A 263 44.50 -16.28 2.04
CA THR A 263 45.59 -15.33 1.75
C THR A 263 45.15 -13.89 1.91
N VAL A 264 44.00 -13.54 1.35
CA VAL A 264 43.45 -12.17 1.39
C VAL A 264 42.62 -11.89 2.65
N GLY A 265 42.50 -12.83 3.59
CA GLY A 265 41.73 -12.62 4.82
C GLY A 265 40.22 -12.55 4.61
N VAL A 266 39.69 -13.25 3.60
CA VAL A 266 38.25 -13.41 3.34
C VAL A 266 37.79 -14.77 3.84
N LEU A 267 36.60 -14.82 4.45
CA LEU A 267 36.02 -16.08 4.93
C LEU A 267 35.72 -17.01 3.75
N PRO A 268 36.20 -18.28 3.76
CA PRO A 268 35.91 -19.22 2.68
C PRO A 268 34.42 -19.59 2.65
N ILE A 269 33.93 -20.04 1.48
CA ILE A 269 32.52 -20.45 1.29
C ILE A 269 32.12 -21.60 2.22
N SER A 270 33.06 -22.45 2.62
CA SER A 270 32.77 -23.60 3.52
C SER A 270 32.33 -23.19 4.93
N GLY A 271 32.46 -21.92 5.31
CA GLY A 271 31.95 -21.41 6.59
C GLY A 271 30.43 -21.24 6.56
N VAL A 272 29.75 -21.69 7.62
CA VAL A 272 28.29 -21.54 7.80
C VAL A 272 27.85 -20.08 7.61
N LEU A 273 28.62 -19.14 8.15
CA LEU A 273 28.36 -17.71 8.01
C LEU A 273 28.41 -17.24 6.54
N SER A 274 29.42 -17.68 5.77
CA SER A 274 29.56 -17.33 4.36
C SER A 274 28.38 -17.84 3.52
N ILE A 275 27.91 -19.06 3.79
CA ILE A 275 26.74 -19.65 3.13
C ILE A 275 25.49 -18.84 3.45
N ILE A 276 25.27 -18.50 4.73
CA ILE A 276 24.14 -17.66 5.16
C ILE A 276 24.20 -16.31 4.45
N THR A 277 25.36 -15.66 4.38
CA THR A 277 25.52 -14.38 3.67
C THR A 277 25.19 -14.50 2.18
N ILE A 278 25.60 -15.57 1.51
CA ILE A 278 25.26 -15.81 0.10
C ILE A 278 23.76 -16.02 -0.10
N ILE A 279 23.12 -16.79 0.77
CA ILE A 279 21.66 -17.00 0.74
C ILE A 279 20.95 -15.66 0.92
N LEU A 280 21.33 -14.88 1.93
CA LEU A 280 20.76 -13.56 2.19
C LEU A 280 20.97 -12.60 1.01
N LEU A 281 22.14 -12.64 0.36
CA LEU A 281 22.43 -11.89 -0.87
C LEU A 281 21.46 -12.22 -2.00
N ILE A 282 21.24 -13.51 -2.27
CA ILE A 282 20.34 -13.94 -3.33
C ILE A 282 18.90 -13.57 -3.00
N PHE A 283 18.43 -13.84 -1.77
CA PHE A 283 17.06 -13.51 -1.35
C PHE A 283 16.79 -12.01 -1.38
N PHE A 284 17.65 -11.20 -0.76
CA PHE A 284 17.49 -9.74 -0.71
C PHE A 284 17.62 -9.12 -2.11
N GLY A 285 18.58 -9.61 -2.90
CA GLY A 285 18.78 -9.20 -4.28
C GLY A 285 17.56 -9.49 -5.15
N ALA A 286 17.07 -10.72 -5.11
CA ALA A 286 15.87 -11.13 -5.84
C ALA A 286 14.63 -10.34 -5.40
N TYR A 287 14.45 -10.12 -4.10
CA TYR A 287 13.36 -9.31 -3.56
C TYR A 287 13.42 -7.86 -4.04
N THR A 288 14.60 -7.24 -4.02
CA THR A 288 14.80 -5.86 -4.48
C THR A 288 14.54 -5.74 -5.98
N ILE A 289 15.06 -6.67 -6.79
CA ILE A 289 14.81 -6.74 -8.23
C ILE A 289 13.30 -6.93 -8.49
N TYR A 290 12.64 -7.82 -7.73
CA TYR A 290 11.21 -8.06 -7.84
C TYR A 290 10.40 -6.78 -7.61
N ILE A 291 10.67 -6.03 -6.53
CA ILE A 291 9.96 -4.77 -6.25
C ILE A 291 10.21 -3.72 -7.35
N LEU A 292 11.43 -3.62 -7.86
CA LEU A 292 11.76 -2.65 -8.91
C LEU A 292 11.08 -2.98 -10.24
N VAL A 293 10.97 -4.26 -10.58
CA VAL A 293 10.42 -4.74 -11.87
C VAL A 293 8.90 -4.96 -11.81
N GLN A 294 8.32 -5.12 -10.62
CA GLN A 294 6.89 -5.33 -10.45
C GLN A 294 6.08 -4.22 -11.12
N SER A 295 4.98 -4.60 -11.75
CA SER A 295 4.06 -3.64 -12.37
C SER A 295 3.41 -2.78 -11.28
N PRO A 296 3.34 -1.45 -11.47
CA PRO A 296 2.76 -0.55 -10.46
C PRO A 296 1.32 -0.94 -10.17
N LYS A 297 0.95 -1.02 -8.88
CA LYS A 297 -0.43 -1.35 -8.49
C LYS A 297 -1.31 -0.10 -8.51
N PHE A 298 -0.75 1.03 -8.10
CA PHE A 298 -1.42 2.33 -8.10
C PHE A 298 -0.76 3.28 -9.10
N TYR A 299 -1.52 4.25 -9.60
CA TYR A 299 -1.03 5.27 -10.54
C TYR A 299 0.20 6.01 -9.97
N LYS A 300 0.19 6.31 -8.67
CA LYS A 300 1.31 6.94 -7.96
C LYS A 300 2.62 6.13 -7.99
N ASP A 301 2.55 4.80 -8.01
CA ASP A 301 3.72 3.91 -8.03
C ASP A 301 4.44 3.90 -9.39
N LYS A 302 3.78 4.40 -10.45
CA LYS A 302 4.38 4.58 -11.78
C LYS A 302 5.57 5.53 -11.73
N PHE A 303 5.49 6.56 -10.89
CA PHE A 303 6.45 7.66 -10.81
C PHE A 303 7.30 7.66 -9.54
N HIS A 304 6.94 6.84 -8.56
CA HIS A 304 7.60 6.79 -7.25
C HIS A 304 8.28 5.43 -7.00
N ILE A 305 9.37 5.47 -6.22
CA ILE A 305 10.00 4.33 -5.57
C ILE A 305 9.95 4.60 -4.08
N GLN A 306 9.54 3.63 -3.26
CA GLN A 306 9.56 3.79 -1.81
C GLN A 306 10.99 4.08 -1.35
N THR A 307 11.24 5.27 -0.80
CA THR A 307 12.60 5.79 -0.50
C THR A 307 13.44 4.86 0.38
N LEU A 308 12.81 4.09 1.26
CA LEU A 308 13.48 3.10 2.10
C LEU A 308 14.18 2.00 1.29
N LEU A 309 13.60 1.58 0.15
CA LEU A 309 14.16 0.49 -0.65
C LEU A 309 15.56 0.84 -1.21
N PRO A 310 15.77 1.99 -1.91
CA PRO A 310 17.11 2.48 -2.26
C PRO A 310 18.09 2.55 -1.09
N ILE A 311 17.65 3.07 0.07
CA ILE A 311 18.51 3.20 1.26
C ILE A 311 18.96 1.83 1.75
N PHE A 312 18.03 0.89 1.93
CA PHE A 312 18.34 -0.48 2.32
C PHE A 312 19.25 -1.17 1.30
N THR A 313 19.07 -0.88 0.00
CA THR A 313 19.93 -1.42 -1.05
C THR A 313 21.38 -0.96 -0.89
N ILE A 314 21.63 0.33 -0.60
CA ILE A 314 23.01 0.83 -0.36
C ILE A 314 23.62 0.18 0.89
N VAL A 315 22.87 0.16 1.99
CA VAL A 315 23.34 -0.45 3.25
C VAL A 315 23.68 -1.92 3.03
N PHE A 316 22.85 -2.62 2.27
CA PHE A 316 23.07 -4.03 1.94
C PHE A 316 24.29 -4.25 1.06
N ILE A 317 24.46 -3.46 -0.01
CA ILE A 317 25.66 -3.50 -0.86
C ILE A 317 26.92 -3.28 -0.02
N PHE A 318 26.90 -2.30 0.90
CA PHE A 318 28.03 -2.03 1.79
C PHE A 318 28.33 -3.21 2.71
N PHE A 319 27.30 -3.77 3.35
CA PHE A 319 27.43 -4.93 4.24
C PHE A 319 28.02 -6.15 3.51
N VAL A 320 27.54 -6.45 2.30
CA VAL A 320 28.04 -7.55 1.48
C VAL A 320 29.47 -7.29 1.03
N SER A 321 29.78 -6.06 0.58
CA SER A 321 31.11 -5.66 0.15
C SER A 321 32.14 -5.71 1.30
N TYR A 322 31.68 -5.46 2.53
CA TYR A 322 32.52 -5.56 3.73
C TYR A 322 33.07 -6.98 3.95
N ASN A 323 32.33 -8.03 3.57
CA ASN A 323 32.84 -9.41 3.64
C ASN A 323 34.05 -9.63 2.72
N LEU A 324 34.20 -8.80 1.68
CA LEU A 324 35.36 -8.82 0.78
C LEU A 324 36.41 -7.76 1.16
N MET A 325 36.34 -7.12 2.33
CA MET A 325 37.26 -6.05 2.75
C MET A 325 38.73 -6.46 2.63
N GLY A 326 39.07 -7.70 2.95
CA GLY A 326 40.45 -8.18 2.80
C GLY A 326 40.94 -8.18 1.35
N LEU A 327 40.03 -8.41 0.41
CA LEU A 327 40.31 -8.36 -1.02
C LEU A 327 40.46 -6.90 -1.53
N PHE A 328 39.69 -5.95 -0.96
CA PHE A 328 39.94 -4.51 -1.16
C PHE A 328 41.35 -4.14 -0.68
N MET A 329 41.71 -4.53 0.55
CA MET A 329 43.02 -4.22 1.11
C MET A 329 44.15 -4.85 0.29
N PHE A 330 43.99 -6.09 -0.20
CA PHE A 330 44.93 -6.72 -1.13
C PHE A 330 45.06 -5.94 -2.44
N ALA A 331 43.96 -5.49 -3.03
CA ALA A 331 44.01 -4.76 -4.29
C ALA A 331 44.75 -3.42 -4.18
N PHE A 332 44.55 -2.69 -3.07
CA PHE A 332 45.16 -1.36 -2.86
C PHE A 332 46.57 -1.41 -2.23
N LYS A 333 46.82 -2.32 -1.29
CA LYS A 333 48.11 -2.39 -0.55
C LYS A 333 49.06 -3.48 -1.07
N GLY A 334 48.58 -4.37 -1.96
CA GLY A 334 49.41 -5.40 -2.56
C GLY A 334 50.00 -6.39 -1.55
N ASP A 335 51.29 -6.64 -1.67
CA ASP A 335 51.97 -7.74 -0.96
C ASP A 335 52.10 -7.50 0.54
N ASP A 336 52.22 -6.24 0.96
CA ASP A 336 52.38 -5.91 2.36
C ASP A 336 51.15 -6.34 3.16
N TYR A 337 49.95 -6.14 2.59
CA TYR A 337 48.73 -6.63 3.20
C TYR A 337 48.68 -8.15 3.30
N ILE A 338 49.14 -8.86 2.27
CA ILE A 338 49.17 -10.33 2.29
C ILE A 338 50.08 -10.83 3.40
N LYS A 339 51.29 -10.24 3.53
CA LYS A 339 52.21 -10.59 4.61
C LYS A 339 51.56 -10.39 5.98
N THR A 340 50.88 -9.26 6.18
CA THR A 340 50.17 -8.98 7.43
C THR A 340 48.99 -9.92 7.67
N SER A 341 48.22 -10.24 6.63
CA SER A 341 47.06 -11.14 6.69
C SER A 341 47.48 -12.56 7.08
N ILE A 342 48.43 -13.14 6.32
CA ILE A 342 48.99 -14.47 6.59
C ILE A 342 49.66 -14.49 7.96
N GLY A 343 50.48 -13.48 8.26
CA GLY A 343 51.22 -13.42 9.51
C GLY A 343 50.30 -13.27 10.73
N SER A 344 49.19 -12.54 10.62
CA SER A 344 48.18 -12.46 11.68
C SER A 344 47.49 -13.81 11.91
N LEU A 345 47.21 -14.57 10.85
CA LEU A 345 46.62 -15.89 10.95
C LEU A 345 47.57 -16.88 11.63
N LEU A 346 48.83 -16.93 11.19
CA LEU A 346 49.83 -17.84 11.74
C LEU A 346 50.22 -17.49 13.19
N ALA A 347 50.35 -16.21 13.53
CA ALA A 347 50.60 -15.77 14.90
C ALA A 347 49.48 -16.23 15.85
N LYS A 348 48.22 -16.19 15.40
CA LYS A 348 47.07 -16.71 16.17
C LYS A 348 47.10 -18.24 16.32
N VAL A 349 47.57 -18.96 15.31
CA VAL A 349 47.77 -20.43 15.39
C VAL A 349 48.82 -20.76 16.46
N GLU A 350 49.87 -19.95 16.58
CA GLU A 350 50.89 -20.04 17.65
C GLU A 350 50.41 -19.46 19.00
N GLY A 351 49.14 -19.08 19.11
CA GLY A 351 48.52 -18.62 20.36
C GLY A 351 48.75 -17.15 20.71
N LYS A 352 49.25 -16.32 19.80
CA LYS A 352 49.37 -14.85 20.01
C LYS A 352 48.01 -14.19 19.83
N THR A 353 47.51 -13.55 20.90
CA THR A 353 46.18 -12.93 20.93
C THR A 353 46.22 -11.40 20.98
N SER A 354 47.29 -10.82 21.52
CA SER A 354 47.52 -9.36 21.57
C SER A 354 47.99 -8.83 20.21
N GLN A 355 47.50 -7.64 19.81
CA GLN A 355 47.90 -7.01 18.55
C GLN A 355 49.39 -6.66 18.50
N ASN A 356 49.98 -6.29 19.65
CA ASN A 356 51.41 -5.99 19.74
C ASN A 356 52.23 -7.26 19.51
N ASP A 357 51.84 -8.35 20.16
CA ASP A 357 52.50 -9.66 20.05
C ASP A 357 52.42 -10.19 18.61
N ILE A 358 51.28 -10.00 17.93
CA ILE A 358 51.11 -10.35 16.53
C ILE A 358 52.06 -9.51 15.64
N ASN A 359 52.13 -8.20 15.85
CA ASN A 359 52.99 -7.33 15.06
C ASN A 359 54.48 -7.67 15.24
N ASP A 360 54.89 -7.96 16.48
CA ASP A 360 56.27 -8.33 16.78
C ASP A 360 56.62 -9.73 16.25
N TRP A 361 55.65 -10.65 16.27
CA TRP A 361 55.78 -11.95 15.61
C TRP A 361 55.96 -11.81 14.09
N ILE A 362 55.15 -10.96 13.43
CA ILE A 362 55.24 -10.70 12.00
C ILE A 362 56.62 -10.13 11.63
N LYS A 363 57.14 -9.18 12.42
CA LYS A 363 58.49 -8.61 12.20
C LYS A 363 59.56 -9.69 12.34
N SER A 364 59.47 -10.51 13.39
CA SER A 364 60.44 -11.57 13.70
C SER A 364 60.47 -12.67 12.64
N ASN A 365 59.33 -12.95 11.98
CA ASN A 365 59.20 -13.96 10.93
C ASN A 365 59.12 -13.35 9.52
N SER A 366 59.56 -12.10 9.33
CA SER A 366 59.38 -11.37 8.08
C SER A 366 60.03 -12.06 6.87
N THR A 367 61.22 -12.63 7.03
CA THR A 367 61.91 -13.40 5.97
C THR A 367 61.11 -14.64 5.57
N ALA A 368 60.61 -15.40 6.55
CA ALA A 368 59.81 -16.60 6.30
C ALA A 368 58.48 -16.27 5.61
N LEU A 369 57.83 -15.18 6.04
CA LEU A 369 56.63 -14.65 5.39
C LEU A 369 56.90 -14.21 3.95
N ASN A 370 58.04 -13.59 3.67
CA ASN A 370 58.42 -13.21 2.29
C ASN A 370 58.59 -14.45 1.39
N ASN A 371 59.23 -15.51 1.90
CA ASN A 371 59.42 -16.77 1.18
C ASN A 371 58.08 -17.45 0.90
N MET A 372 57.21 -17.54 1.91
CA MET A 372 55.86 -18.08 1.77
C MET A 372 55.02 -17.29 0.77
N VAL A 373 55.02 -15.95 0.85
CA VAL A 373 54.27 -15.10 -0.09
C VAL A 373 54.79 -15.27 -1.52
N SER A 374 56.10 -15.40 -1.71
CA SER A 374 56.70 -15.63 -3.02
C SER A 374 56.28 -16.99 -3.60
N TYR A 375 56.28 -18.03 -2.76
CA TYR A 375 55.76 -19.35 -3.15
C TYR A 375 54.28 -19.29 -3.53
N LEU A 376 53.44 -18.71 -2.66
CA LEU A 376 51.99 -18.62 -2.89
C LEU A 376 51.66 -17.83 -4.16
N LYS A 377 52.37 -16.74 -4.45
CA LYS A 377 52.23 -16.00 -5.71
C LYS A 377 52.52 -16.83 -6.96
N SER A 378 53.47 -17.77 -6.86
CA SER A 378 53.81 -18.65 -7.99
C SER A 378 52.76 -19.73 -8.23
N LYS A 379 51.97 -20.08 -7.21
CA LYS A 379 50.96 -21.15 -7.26
C LYS A 379 49.53 -20.65 -7.42
N LEU A 380 49.22 -19.47 -6.87
CA LEU A 380 47.89 -18.87 -6.89
C LEU A 380 47.80 -17.76 -7.93
N SER A 381 46.66 -17.66 -8.60
CA SER A 381 46.42 -16.64 -9.63
C SER A 381 46.14 -15.23 -9.08
N TYR A 382 47.17 -14.54 -8.58
CA TYR A 382 47.03 -13.20 -7.98
C TYR A 382 46.56 -12.15 -9.00
N SER A 383 47.12 -12.17 -10.21
CA SER A 383 46.76 -11.22 -11.28
C SER A 383 45.29 -11.35 -11.68
N GLN A 384 44.82 -12.59 -11.88
CA GLN A 384 43.42 -12.88 -12.19
C GLN A 384 42.49 -12.47 -11.04
N THR A 385 42.90 -12.70 -9.79
CA THR A 385 42.14 -12.27 -8.61
C THR A 385 41.97 -10.75 -8.58
N LYS A 386 43.04 -9.99 -8.86
CA LYS A 386 42.95 -8.52 -8.95
C LYS A 386 42.07 -8.06 -10.12
N ALA A 387 42.13 -8.72 -11.27
CA ALA A 387 41.30 -8.37 -12.42
C ALA A 387 39.81 -8.57 -12.11
N ILE A 388 39.43 -9.72 -11.55
CA ILE A 388 38.05 -10.02 -11.15
C ILE A 388 37.56 -9.04 -10.08
N PHE A 389 38.42 -8.69 -9.12
CA PHE A 389 38.11 -7.65 -8.13
C PHE A 389 37.73 -6.32 -8.78
N TRP A 390 38.53 -5.83 -9.73
CA TRP A 390 38.27 -4.54 -10.36
C TRP A 390 36.94 -4.53 -11.11
N VAL A 391 36.58 -5.64 -11.77
CA VAL A 391 35.27 -5.79 -12.41
C VAL A 391 34.15 -5.72 -11.36
N TYR A 392 34.28 -6.44 -10.25
CA TYR A 392 33.33 -6.37 -9.14
C TYR A 392 33.23 -4.96 -8.53
N PHE A 393 34.37 -4.31 -8.31
CA PHE A 393 34.43 -2.97 -7.72
C PHE A 393 33.76 -1.93 -8.61
N VAL A 394 34.03 -1.95 -9.91
CA VAL A 394 33.39 -1.07 -10.90
C VAL A 394 31.88 -1.32 -10.95
N SER A 395 31.44 -2.58 -10.97
CA SER A 395 30.00 -2.92 -10.91
C SER A 395 29.33 -2.40 -9.64
N THR A 396 30.03 -2.47 -8.51
CA THR A 396 29.54 -1.97 -7.21
C THR A 396 29.38 -0.45 -7.24
N LEU A 397 30.37 0.28 -7.78
CA LEU A 397 30.31 1.74 -7.93
C LEU A 397 29.14 2.16 -8.83
N PHE A 398 28.95 1.51 -9.98
CA PHE A 398 27.82 1.81 -10.85
C PHE A 398 26.48 1.58 -10.14
N CYS A 399 26.36 0.49 -9.37
CA CYS A 399 25.15 0.23 -8.60
C CYS A 399 24.89 1.36 -7.58
N ILE A 400 25.90 1.78 -6.81
CA ILE A 400 25.77 2.87 -5.82
C ILE A 400 25.37 4.19 -6.49
N ILE A 401 26.03 4.55 -7.60
CA ILE A 401 25.72 5.77 -8.36
C ILE A 401 24.26 5.76 -8.82
N GLN A 402 23.77 4.64 -9.35
CA GLN A 402 22.38 4.52 -9.80
C GLN A 402 21.38 4.65 -8.64
N VAL A 403 21.69 4.11 -7.47
CA VAL A 403 20.84 4.30 -6.29
C VAL A 403 20.81 5.77 -5.87
N ILE A 404 21.94 6.47 -5.89
CA ILE A 404 22.01 7.91 -5.59
C ILE A 404 21.19 8.72 -6.59
N ILE A 405 21.32 8.43 -7.90
CA ILE A 405 20.52 9.09 -8.95
C ILE A 405 19.02 8.89 -8.68
N ILE A 406 18.61 7.67 -8.35
CA ILE A 406 17.21 7.38 -8.00
C ILE A 406 16.79 8.17 -6.77
N LEU A 407 17.58 8.23 -5.71
CA LEU A 407 17.25 8.99 -4.50
C LEU A 407 17.05 10.49 -4.78
N ILE A 408 17.85 11.07 -5.67
CA ILE A 408 17.74 12.47 -6.07
C ILE A 408 16.49 12.72 -6.91
N LEU A 409 16.20 11.83 -7.87
CA LEU A 409 15.08 11.97 -8.80
C LEU A 409 13.74 11.49 -8.23
N ASN A 410 13.75 10.72 -7.14
CA ASN A 410 12.55 10.21 -6.51
C ASN A 410 11.70 11.37 -5.96
N PRO A 411 10.42 11.48 -6.35
CA PRO A 411 9.64 12.65 -6.00
C PRO A 411 9.34 12.68 -4.50
N ARG A 412 9.41 13.87 -3.90
CA ARG A 412 9.17 14.08 -2.47
C ARG A 412 7.66 14.18 -2.22
N LEU A 413 7.25 13.78 -1.01
CA LEU A 413 5.87 13.98 -0.56
C LEU A 413 5.57 15.47 -0.48
N ASP A 414 4.48 15.87 -1.12
CA ASP A 414 3.94 17.22 -1.05
C ASP A 414 3.04 17.33 0.19
N LYS A 415 3.64 17.80 1.30
CA LYS A 415 2.92 17.92 2.58
C LYS A 415 1.75 18.90 2.49
N GLU A 416 1.89 19.95 1.70
CA GLU A 416 0.85 20.97 1.55
C GLU A 416 -0.34 20.41 0.77
N LYS A 417 -0.09 19.71 -0.34
CA LYS A 417 -1.15 19.02 -1.11
C LYS A 417 -1.85 17.95 -0.27
N MET A 418 -1.10 17.18 0.51
CA MET A 418 -1.68 16.18 1.42
C MET A 418 -2.55 16.80 2.51
N MET A 419 -2.09 17.90 3.11
CA MET A 419 -2.84 18.62 4.14
C MET A 419 -4.11 19.25 3.55
N LYS A 420 -4.00 19.89 2.37
CA LYS A 420 -5.15 20.46 1.66
C LYS A 420 -6.19 19.37 1.33
N ALA A 421 -5.76 18.23 0.80
CA ALA A 421 -6.67 17.11 0.50
C ALA A 421 -7.36 16.55 1.75
N LYS A 422 -6.67 16.51 2.89
CA LYS A 422 -7.26 16.09 4.16
C LYS A 422 -8.32 17.08 4.64
N LEU A 423 -8.01 18.38 4.61
CA LEU A 423 -8.93 19.45 5.02
C LEU A 423 -10.17 19.50 4.12
N GLU A 424 -10.00 19.37 2.80
CA GLU A 424 -11.12 19.32 1.86
C GLU A 424 -12.04 18.12 2.11
N TYR A 425 -11.46 16.96 2.45
CA TYR A 425 -12.24 15.78 2.79
C TYR A 425 -12.96 15.91 4.14
N GLU A 426 -12.32 16.49 5.15
CA GLU A 426 -12.96 16.81 6.44
C GLU A 426 -14.10 17.81 6.25
N ASN A 427 -13.93 18.84 5.42
CA ASN A 427 -14.97 19.81 5.07
C ASN A 427 -16.14 19.13 4.34
N TYR A 428 -15.85 18.23 3.39
CA TYR A 428 -16.85 17.44 2.69
C TYR A 428 -17.68 16.58 3.65
N ILE A 429 -17.03 15.85 4.56
CA ILE A 429 -17.72 15.05 5.58
C ILE A 429 -18.58 15.95 6.47
N ASN A 430 -18.04 17.06 6.96
CA ASN A 430 -18.77 17.98 7.82
C ASN A 430 -20.00 18.58 7.12
N ALA A 431 -19.88 18.93 5.84
CA ALA A 431 -20.99 19.42 5.04
C ALA A 431 -22.05 18.33 4.82
N ALA A 432 -21.62 17.11 4.47
CA ALA A 432 -22.51 15.96 4.30
C ALA A 432 -23.27 15.63 5.60
N MET A 433 -22.60 15.67 6.75
CA MET A 433 -23.22 15.49 8.08
C MET A 433 -24.23 16.59 8.41
N GLN A 434 -24.04 17.81 7.86
CA GLN A 434 -24.97 18.93 8.00
C GLN A 434 -26.09 18.94 6.92
N GLY A 435 -26.12 17.93 6.04
CA GLY A 435 -27.08 17.84 4.93
C GLY A 435 -26.84 18.87 3.82
N LYS A 436 -25.62 19.42 3.71
CA LYS A 436 -25.20 20.36 2.65
C LYS A 436 -24.40 19.62 1.57
N SER A 437 -24.59 20.00 0.31
CA SER A 437 -23.70 19.57 -0.77
C SER A 437 -22.37 20.33 -0.69
N TYR A 438 -21.26 19.60 -0.78
CA TYR A 438 -19.92 20.16 -0.89
C TYR A 438 -19.19 19.44 -2.01
N GLU A 439 -18.65 20.20 -2.95
CA GLU A 439 -17.80 19.67 -4.00
C GLU A 439 -16.34 19.89 -3.63
N MET A 440 -15.59 18.80 -3.45
CA MET A 440 -14.15 18.87 -3.25
C MET A 440 -13.48 19.46 -4.49
N ASP A 441 -12.45 20.29 -4.27
CA ASP A 441 -11.61 20.88 -5.31
C ASP A 441 -11.04 19.79 -6.24
N SER A 442 -11.45 19.81 -7.50
CA SER A 442 -11.03 18.83 -8.51
C SER A 442 -9.56 18.95 -8.88
N THR A 443 -8.92 20.11 -8.64
CA THR A 443 -7.49 20.32 -8.94
C THR A 443 -6.54 19.53 -8.04
N LEU A 444 -7.05 18.98 -6.93
CA LEU A 444 -6.31 18.06 -6.07
C LEU A 444 -6.04 16.71 -6.74
N PHE A 445 -6.86 16.35 -7.73
CA PHE A 445 -6.87 15.07 -8.39
C PHE A 445 -6.29 15.16 -9.79
N GLU A 446 -5.73 14.05 -10.24
CA GLU A 446 -5.24 13.90 -11.60
C GLU A 446 -6.42 13.77 -12.58
N PRO A 447 -6.23 14.19 -13.86
CA PRO A 447 -7.26 14.08 -14.88
C PRO A 447 -7.79 12.65 -15.00
N GLU A 448 -9.11 12.50 -15.08
CA GLU A 448 -9.76 11.18 -15.12
C GLU A 448 -9.30 10.34 -16.31
N GLU A 449 -9.08 10.98 -17.46
CA GLU A 449 -8.61 10.32 -18.68
C GLU A 449 -7.25 9.63 -18.47
N GLU A 450 -6.28 10.34 -17.88
CA GLU A 450 -4.93 9.80 -17.67
C GLU A 450 -4.92 8.60 -16.70
N VAL A 451 -5.77 8.65 -15.67
CA VAL A 451 -5.88 7.58 -14.68
C VAL A 451 -6.66 6.40 -15.25
N LYS A 452 -7.70 6.66 -16.05
CA LYS A 452 -8.49 5.62 -16.73
C LYS A 452 -7.63 4.86 -17.73
N GLU A 453 -6.81 5.53 -18.54
CA GLU A 453 -5.84 4.89 -19.42
C GLU A 453 -4.89 3.95 -18.66
N PHE A 454 -4.44 4.36 -17.46
CA PHE A 454 -3.58 3.53 -16.62
C PHE A 454 -4.32 2.29 -16.08
N VAL A 455 -5.56 2.45 -15.62
CA VAL A 455 -6.39 1.33 -15.13
C VAL A 455 -6.70 0.35 -16.26
N ASP A 456 -7.05 0.85 -17.45
CA ASP A 456 -7.32 0.04 -18.64
C ASP A 456 -6.06 -0.70 -19.09
N TRP A 457 -4.89 -0.05 -19.04
CA TRP A 457 -3.61 -0.71 -19.28
C TRP A 457 -3.34 -1.86 -18.29
N LEU A 458 -3.63 -1.67 -17.00
CA LEU A 458 -3.50 -2.72 -15.98
C LEU A 458 -4.44 -3.89 -16.23
N ASN A 459 -5.71 -3.61 -16.54
CA ASN A 459 -6.73 -4.62 -16.80
C ASN A 459 -6.42 -5.43 -18.06
N ASN A 460 -6.00 -4.77 -19.14
CA ASN A 460 -5.58 -5.43 -20.37
C ASN A 460 -4.37 -6.34 -20.15
N LYS A 461 -3.43 -5.95 -19.29
CA LYS A 461 -2.26 -6.78 -18.96
C LYS A 461 -2.63 -8.01 -18.12
N LYS A 462 -3.56 -7.89 -17.18
CA LYS A 462 -4.10 -9.04 -16.41
C LYS A 462 -4.85 -10.00 -17.32
N ASN A 463 -5.70 -9.47 -18.20
CA ASN A 463 -6.48 -10.27 -19.14
C ASN A 463 -5.63 -11.02 -20.16
N LYS A 464 -4.49 -10.45 -20.61
CA LYS A 464 -3.52 -11.15 -21.45
C LYS A 464 -2.88 -12.34 -20.72
N LYS A 465 -2.40 -12.14 -19.48
CA LYS A 465 -1.85 -13.24 -18.67
C LYS A 465 -2.84 -14.40 -18.49
N ASN A 466 -4.10 -14.09 -18.23
CA ASN A 466 -5.14 -15.11 -18.04
C ASN A 466 -5.51 -15.86 -19.33
N LYS A 467 -5.31 -15.25 -20.52
CA LYS A 467 -5.46 -15.95 -21.81
C LYS A 467 -4.27 -16.86 -22.07
N ASP A 468 -3.06 -16.37 -21.84
CA ASP A 468 -1.83 -17.16 -22.02
C ASP A 468 -1.77 -18.37 -21.05
N GLU A 469 -2.38 -18.29 -19.86
CA GLU A 469 -2.51 -19.41 -18.92
C GLU A 469 -3.60 -20.42 -19.31
N LYS A 470 -4.61 -20.02 -20.09
CA LYS A 470 -5.68 -20.90 -20.60
C LYS A 470 -5.27 -21.63 -21.87
N ASP A 471 -4.38 -21.05 -22.67
CA ASP A 471 -3.88 -21.68 -23.90
C ASP A 471 -2.68 -22.62 -23.64
N ASN A 472 -2.11 -22.62 -22.42
CA ASN A 472 -0.98 -23.47 -21.99
C ASN A 472 -1.36 -24.58 -20.99
N ASN A 473 -2.64 -24.72 -20.64
CA ASN A 473 -3.22 -25.86 -19.93
C ASN A 473 -4.16 -26.61 -20.87
#